data_AF-L9ZU79-F1
#
_entry.id   AF-L9ZU79-F1
#
_cell.length_a   1.000
_cell.length_b   1.000
_cell.length_c   1.000
_cell.angle_alpha   90.00
_cell.angle_beta   90.00
_cell.angle_gamma   90.00
#
_symmetry.space_group_name_H-M   'P 1'
#
loop_
_entity.id
_entity.type
_entity.pdbx_description
1 polymer ?
#
loop_
_entity_poly.entity_id
_entity_poly.type
_entity_poly.pdbx_seq_one_letter_code
_entity_poly.pdbx_strand_id
1 'polypeptide(L)' 'MVSGELTVTYTDGSEEVDEGGDMFYWPPGHTIRAEEDTDFVLFSPQHEHGEVIDHIRNKMQESA' A
#
# COMPACT_ATOMS: atom_id res chain seq x y z
N MET A 1 5.69 -9.08 -2.10
CA MET A 1 4.74 -9.36 -3.19
C MET A 1 4.52 -10.86 -3.35
N VAL A 2 3.29 -11.33 -3.50
CA VAL A 2 3.02 -12.73 -3.93
C VAL A 2 2.86 -12.78 -5.45
N SER A 3 2.00 -11.93 -6.01
CA SER A 3 1.76 -11.77 -7.46
C SER A 3 1.17 -10.39 -7.76
N GLY A 4 1.31 -9.92 -8.99
CA GLY A 4 0.80 -8.62 -9.46
C GLY A 4 1.91 -7.57 -9.65
N GLU A 5 1.49 -6.31 -9.73
CA GLU A 5 2.35 -5.12 -9.84
C GLU A 5 1.75 -3.94 -9.08
N LEU A 6 2.56 -3.28 -8.25
CA LEU A 6 2.21 -2.05 -7.53
C LEU A 6 3.15 -0.91 -7.95
N THR A 7 2.57 0.27 -8.17
CA THR A 7 3.33 1.53 -8.15
C THR A 7 3.17 2.20 -6.79
N VAL A 8 4.29 2.47 -6.14
CA VAL A 8 4.37 3.21 -4.89
C VAL A 8 4.80 4.63 -5.20
N THR A 9 4.05 5.63 -4.74
CA THR A 9 4.43 7.04 -4.85
C THR A 9 4.72 7.60 -3.47
N TYR A 10 5.90 8.18 -3.30
CA TYR A 10 6.36 8.78 -2.05
C TYR A 10 6.02 10.27 -1.98
N THR A 11 6.07 10.85 -0.78
CA THR A 11 5.78 12.29 -0.57
C THR A 11 6.73 13.25 -1.29
N ASP A 12 7.94 12.80 -1.64
CA ASP A 12 8.89 13.59 -2.43
C ASP A 12 8.65 13.49 -3.95
N GLY A 13 7.64 12.72 -4.35
CA GLY A 13 7.27 12.47 -5.75
C GLY A 13 8.08 11.38 -6.43
N SER A 14 8.99 10.70 -5.71
CA SER A 14 9.65 9.51 -6.24
C SER A 14 8.68 8.34 -6.33
N GLU A 15 8.95 7.43 -7.26
CA GLU A 15 8.16 6.23 -7.49
C GLU A 15 9.03 4.97 -7.46
N GLU A 16 8.43 3.89 -7.00
CA GLU A 16 8.99 2.53 -6.97
C GLU A 16 7.94 1.56 -7.55
N VAL A 17 8.40 0.54 -8.26
CA VAL A 17 7.53 -0.53 -8.78
C VAL A 17 7.93 -1.83 -8.10
N ASP A 18 6.94 -2.47 -7.47
CA ASP A 18 7.08 -3.78 -6.83
C ASP A 18 6.34 -4.84 -7.65
N GLU A 19 7.02 -5.93 -8.00
CA GLU A 19 6.51 -7.01 -8.86
C GLU A 19 6.45 -8.35 -8.12
N GLY A 20 5.74 -9.33 -8.71
CA GLY A 20 5.60 -10.68 -8.17
C GLY A 20 6.92 -11.32 -7.74
N GLY A 21 7.04 -11.68 -6.46
CA GLY A 21 8.24 -12.27 -5.86
C GLY A 21 9.08 -11.29 -5.03
N ASP A 22 8.82 -9.99 -5.10
CA ASP A 22 9.61 -8.99 -4.38
C ASP A 22 9.39 -9.02 -2.86
N MET A 23 10.44 -8.62 -2.13
CA MET A 23 10.37 -8.34 -0.70
C MET A 23 10.82 -6.89 -0.48
N PHE A 24 9.91 -6.06 0.00
CA PHE A 24 10.05 -4.61 0.01
C PHE A 24 9.80 -4.02 1.39
N TYR A 25 10.20 -2.75 1.57
CA TYR A 25 9.90 -1.95 2.75
C TYR A 25 9.56 -0.52 2.33
N TRP A 26 8.33 -0.09 2.61
CA TRP A 26 7.88 1.26 2.33
C TRP A 26 7.93 2.12 3.60
N PRO A 27 8.82 3.14 3.67
CA PRO A 27 8.82 4.07 4.79
C PRO A 27 7.50 4.87 4.87
N PRO A 28 7.16 5.46 6.03
CA PRO A 28 5.99 6.33 6.16
C PRO A 28 6.00 7.47 5.12
N GLY A 29 4.83 7.80 4.60
CA GLY A 29 4.70 8.81 3.55
C GLY A 29 4.72 8.20 2.15
N HIS A 30 3.90 7.18 1.92
CA HIS A 30 3.66 6.59 0.62
C HIS A 30 2.17 6.40 0.37
N THR A 31 1.79 6.29 -0.90
CA THR A 31 0.52 5.72 -1.34
C THR A 31 0.81 4.65 -2.38
N ILE A 32 -0.12 3.71 -2.55
CA ILE A 32 0.01 2.63 -3.53
C ILE A 32 -1.09 2.71 -4.59
N ARG A 33 -0.75 2.31 -5.81
CA ARG A 33 -1.69 2.05 -6.90
C ARG A 33 -1.43 0.64 -7.41
N ALA A 34 -2.47 -0.19 -7.43
CA ALA A 34 -2.41 -1.47 -8.11
C ALA A 34 -2.56 -1.24 -9.62
N GLU A 35 -1.58 -1.70 -10.39
CA GLU A 35 -1.62 -1.64 -11.87
C GLU A 35 -2.38 -2.83 -12.46
N GLU A 36 -2.33 -3.97 -11.77
CA GLU A 36 -3.07 -5.19 -12.08
C GLU A 36 -3.58 -5.89 -10.81
N ASP A 37 -4.33 -6.99 -10.99
CA ASP A 37 -4.80 -7.82 -9.87
C ASP A 37 -3.61 -8.30 -9.05
N THR A 38 -3.58 -7.91 -7.76
CA THR A 38 -2.38 -8.01 -6.93
C THR A 38 -2.65 -8.67 -5.58
N ASP A 39 -1.76 -9.57 -5.18
CA ASP A 39 -1.75 -10.26 -3.88
C ASP A 39 -0.43 -10.00 -3.15
N PHE A 40 -0.51 -9.54 -1.90
CA PHE A 40 0.66 -9.22 -1.07
C PHE A 40 0.34 -9.31 0.42
N VAL A 41 1.39 -9.41 1.23
CA VAL A 41 1.30 -9.46 2.69
C VAL A 41 2.18 -8.37 3.27
N LEU A 42 1.60 -7.50 4.10
CA LEU A 42 2.31 -6.45 4.81
C LEU A 42 2.44 -6.77 6.29
N PHE A 43 3.60 -6.45 6.85
CA PHE A 43 3.84 -6.48 8.29
C PHE A 43 4.08 -5.06 8.76
N SER A 44 3.15 -4.55 9.58
CA SER A 44 3.19 -3.17 10.08
C SER A 44 3.04 -3.15 11.60
N PRO A 45 3.64 -2.15 12.29
CA PRO A 45 3.33 -1.87 13.67
C PRO A 45 1.83 -1.73 13.91
N GLN A 46 1.34 -2.31 15.01
CA GLN A 46 -0.10 -2.45 15.27
C GLN A 46 -0.84 -1.11 15.39
N HIS A 47 -0.21 -0.08 15.96
CA HIS A 47 -0.85 1.20 16.24
C HIS A 47 -1.09 1.99 14.94
N GLU A 48 -0.01 2.22 14.19
CA GLU A 48 -0.01 2.94 12.92
C GLU A 48 -0.86 2.22 11.86
N HIS A 49 -0.83 0.88 11.84
CA HIS A 49 -1.70 0.10 10.95
C HIS A 49 -3.19 0.31 11.29
N GLY A 50 -3.53 0.43 12.57
CA GLY A 50 -4.89 0.74 13.01
C GLY A 50 -5.42 2.05 12.41
N GLU A 51 -4.59 3.11 12.43
CA GLU A 51 -4.96 4.41 11.86
C GLU A 51 -5.25 4.32 10.35
N VAL A 52 -4.45 3.56 9.60
CA VAL A 52 -4.66 3.33 8.16
C VAL A 52 -5.96 2.58 7.89
N ILE A 53 -6.25 1.50 8.63
CA ILE A 53 -7.48 0.71 8.44
C ILE A 53 -8.73 1.54 8.76
N ASP A 54 -8.69 2.34 9.82
CA ASP A 54 -9.80 3.23 10.16
C ASP A 54 -10.01 4.31 9.08
N HIS A 55 -8.93 4.87 8.53
CA HIS A 55 -9.02 5.79 7.39
C HIS A 55 -9.68 5.14 6.16
N ILE A 56 -9.23 3.95 5.76
CA ILE A 56 -9.81 3.20 4.63
C ILE A 56 -11.29 2.93 4.87
N ARG A 57 -11.67 2.47 6.06
CA ARG A 57 -13.08 2.20 6.41
C ARG A 57 -13.94 3.45 6.24
N ASN A 58 -13.47 4.59 6.72
CA ASN A 58 -14.20 5.85 6.58
C ASN A 58 -14.37 6.24 5.10
N LYS A 59 -13.31 6.11 4.29
CA LYS A 59 -13.36 6.41 2.84
C LYS A 59 -14.31 5.50 2.07
N MET A 60 -14.39 4.23 2.43
CA MET A 60 -15.33 3.29 1.82
C MET A 60 -16.79 3.63 2.14
N GLN A 61 -17.06 4.11 3.35
CA GLN A 61 -18.40 4.55 3.75
C GLN A 61 -18.84 5.84 3.05
N GLU A 62 -17.92 6.77 2.81
CA GLU A 62 -18.18 8.01 2.06
C GLU A 62 -18.52 7.76 0.58
N SER A 63 -18.05 6.64 0.02
CA SER A 63 -18.17 6.33 -1.41
C SER A 63 -19.42 5.49 -1.75
N ALA A 64 -20.25 5.16 -0.75
CA ALA A 64 -21.49 4.37 -0.87
C ALA A 64 -22.74 5.25 -0.89
#